data_AF-A0A2W7P047-F1
#
_entry.id   AF-A0A2W7P047-F1
#
_cell.length_a   1.000
_cell.length_b   1.000
_cell.length_c   1.000
_cell.angle_alpha   90.00
_cell.angle_beta   90.00
_cell.angle_gamma   90.00
#
_symmetry.space_group_name_H-M   'P 1'
#
loop_
_entity.id
_entity.type
_entity.pdbx_description
1 polymer ?
#
loop_
_entity_poly.entity_id
_entity_poly.type
_entity_poly.pdbx_seq_one_letter_code
_entity_poly.pdbx_strand_id
1 'polypeptide(L)'
;MTRDDLIQQYGSVRAAARAMGLAETTLRERLGRGESVQVTLSERKTVNNLAIRNGSVVIGSDAHYSPGLVTTAHKAFCNVIAEYAGDLKAVILNGDILDGGRISRHGRIGWQKTHSVKDELEAVQERMGEIEKAAKGMKLLRTTGNHCVRFDTKLAAMAPEYEGIPGFALADHLPAWKDSYRIDVNADTVIIHAVANGMHAAYNNVVKGSGFHVVTGHTHRLQAVQFRGFGKLRYGIETGMLADPEQDEFHYLTGRNANWQSGFAVLTWRDGELLYPEFCAVRDDGKAYFRGQRVA
;
A
#
# COMPACT_ATOMS: atom_id res chain seq x y z
N MET A 1 -5.75 23.82 -22.27
CA MET A 1 -4.79 24.68 -21.55
C MET A 1 -4.38 23.92 -20.30
N THR A 2 -3.12 23.49 -20.23
CA THR A 2 -2.55 22.77 -19.10
C THR A 2 -2.31 23.72 -17.92
N ARG A 3 -1.97 23.18 -16.74
CA ARG A 3 -1.59 24.02 -15.59
C ARG A 3 -0.39 24.91 -15.92
N ASP A 4 0.55 24.38 -16.69
CA ASP A 4 1.79 25.07 -17.05
C ASP A 4 1.53 26.22 -18.03
N ASP A 5 0.64 26.02 -19.02
CA ASP A 5 0.19 27.07 -19.95
C ASP A 5 -0.44 28.26 -19.18
N LEU A 6 -1.26 27.97 -18.17
CA LEU A 6 -1.93 28.99 -17.36
C LEU A 6 -0.97 29.73 -16.44
N ILE A 7 0.04 29.06 -15.89
CA ILE A 7 1.07 29.72 -15.08
C ILE A 7 1.95 30.60 -15.98
N GLN A 8 2.30 30.13 -17.18
CA GLN A 8 3.07 30.93 -18.13
C GLN A 8 2.31 32.18 -18.59
N GLN A 9 1.00 32.06 -18.81
CA GLN A 9 0.17 33.18 -19.28
C GLN A 9 -0.26 34.15 -18.17
N TYR A 10 -0.60 33.65 -16.99
CA TYR A 10 -1.22 34.45 -15.91
C TYR A 10 -0.34 34.57 -14.66
N GLY A 11 0.83 33.94 -14.63
CA GLY A 11 1.77 33.94 -13.49
C GLY A 11 1.38 33.04 -12.32
N SER A 12 0.10 32.66 -12.19
CA SER A 12 -0.35 31.70 -11.18
C SER A 12 -1.74 31.13 -11.51
N VAL A 13 -2.06 29.96 -10.97
CA VAL A 13 -3.40 29.35 -11.08
C VAL A 13 -4.49 30.25 -10.47
N ARG A 14 -4.16 31.00 -9.41
CA ARG A 14 -5.07 31.96 -8.79
C ARG A 14 -5.36 33.16 -9.69
N ALA A 15 -4.36 33.67 -10.40
CA ALA A 15 -4.53 34.75 -11.37
C ALA A 15 -5.30 34.28 -12.60
N ALA A 16 -5.02 33.06 -13.08
CA ALA A 16 -5.78 32.42 -14.15
C ALA A 16 -7.27 32.23 -13.76
N ALA A 17 -7.55 31.73 -12.55
CA ALA A 17 -8.92 31.56 -12.06
C ALA A 17 -9.70 32.88 -12.04
N ARG A 18 -9.06 33.96 -11.55
CA ARG A 18 -9.64 35.30 -11.57
C ARG A 18 -9.89 35.81 -12.98
N ALA A 19 -8.93 35.64 -13.90
CA ALA A 19 -9.08 36.06 -15.30
C ALA A 19 -10.20 35.28 -16.02
N MET A 20 -10.46 34.04 -15.61
CA MET A 20 -11.48 33.16 -16.19
C MET A 20 -12.84 33.25 -15.48
N GLY A 21 -13.00 34.11 -14.46
CA GLY A 21 -14.24 34.23 -13.70
C GLY A 21 -14.62 32.96 -12.91
N LEU A 22 -13.63 32.13 -12.54
CA LEU A 22 -13.81 30.88 -11.82
C LEU A 22 -13.28 31.00 -10.39
N ALA A 23 -13.87 30.23 -9.47
CA ALA A 23 -13.23 29.98 -8.18
C ALA A 23 -11.91 29.21 -8.41
N GLU A 24 -10.86 29.55 -7.65
CA GLU A 24 -9.55 28.89 -7.77
C GLU A 24 -9.65 27.38 -7.54
N THR A 25 -10.51 26.96 -6.60
CA THR A 25 -10.82 25.55 -6.33
C THR A 25 -11.41 24.84 -7.56
N THR A 26 -12.38 25.47 -8.25
CA THR A 26 -12.98 24.94 -9.47
C THR A 26 -11.97 24.84 -10.62
N LEU A 27 -11.09 25.82 -10.78
CA LEU A 27 -10.05 25.74 -11.81
C LEU A 27 -9.02 24.64 -11.48
N ARG A 28 -8.64 24.50 -10.21
CA ARG A 28 -7.75 23.42 -9.75
C ARG A 28 -8.36 22.03 -9.95
N GLU A 29 -9.64 21.86 -9.66
CA GLU A 29 -10.36 20.62 -9.95
C GLU A 29 -10.39 20.33 -11.46
N ARG A 30 -10.67 21.33 -12.29
CA ARG A 30 -10.68 21.17 -13.76
C ARG A 30 -9.31 20.81 -14.31
N LEU A 31 -8.24 21.37 -13.75
CA LEU A 31 -6.86 21.03 -14.10
C LEU A 31 -6.46 19.64 -13.59
N GLY A 32 -6.90 19.24 -12.39
CA GLY A 32 -6.61 17.93 -11.81
C GLY A 32 -7.44 16.78 -12.37
N ARG A 33 -8.61 17.06 -12.98
CA ARG A 33 -9.47 16.08 -13.65
C ARG A 33 -8.91 15.60 -15.01
N GLY A 34 -7.87 16.25 -15.55
CA GLY A 34 -7.27 15.91 -16.84
C GLY A 34 -6.00 15.06 -16.79
N GLU A 35 -5.34 14.94 -15.63
CA GLU A 35 -4.14 14.10 -15.51
C GLU A 35 -4.56 12.65 -15.24
N SER A 36 -4.60 11.85 -16.30
CA SER A 36 -4.79 10.42 -16.21
C SER A 36 -3.57 9.77 -15.56
N VAL A 37 -3.82 8.89 -14.60
CA VAL A 37 -2.77 8.05 -14.02
C VAL A 37 -2.48 6.93 -15.00
N GLN A 38 -1.26 6.91 -15.52
CA GLN A 38 -0.80 5.86 -16.40
C GLN A 38 -0.22 4.73 -15.56
N VAL A 39 -0.77 3.52 -15.76
CA VAL A 39 -0.24 2.30 -15.19
C VAL A 39 0.32 1.46 -16.32
N THR A 40 1.61 1.13 -16.23
CA THR A 40 2.26 0.20 -17.15
C THR A 40 2.53 -1.10 -16.40
N LEU A 41 1.86 -2.16 -16.83
CA LEU A 41 1.99 -3.49 -16.21
C LEU A 41 3.22 -4.20 -16.77
N SER A 42 3.97 -4.89 -15.91
CA SER A 42 5.04 -5.79 -16.37
C SER A 42 4.45 -7.08 -16.92
N GLU A 43 4.98 -7.53 -18.06
CA GLU A 43 4.64 -8.83 -18.66
C GLU A 43 5.05 -10.02 -17.78
N ARG A 44 6.04 -9.85 -16.89
CA ARG A 44 6.63 -10.94 -16.09
C ARG A 44 6.42 -10.78 -14.57
N LYS A 45 5.40 -10.01 -14.14
CA LYS A 45 5.11 -9.76 -12.71
C LYS A 45 6.29 -9.14 -11.92
N THR A 46 7.28 -8.57 -12.60
CA THR A 46 8.49 -8.05 -11.94
C THR A 46 8.22 -6.68 -11.32
N VAL A 47 7.94 -5.68 -12.17
CA VAL A 47 7.79 -4.29 -11.76
C VAL A 47 6.60 -3.65 -12.48
N ASN A 48 5.58 -3.24 -11.74
CA ASN A 48 4.52 -2.39 -12.29
C ASN A 48 4.94 -0.92 -12.15
N ASN A 49 4.57 -0.08 -13.11
CA ASN A 49 4.90 1.35 -13.09
C ASN A 49 3.63 2.18 -12.96
N LEU A 50 3.71 3.26 -12.20
CA LEU A 50 2.65 4.20 -11.91
C LEU A 50 3.17 5.63 -12.13
N ALA A 51 2.57 6.37 -13.06
CA ALA A 51 2.93 7.77 -13.28
C ALA A 51 1.92 8.69 -12.59
N ILE A 52 2.39 9.53 -11.65
CA ILE A 52 1.56 10.47 -10.89
C ILE A 52 2.24 11.83 -10.87
N ARG A 53 1.63 12.80 -11.53
CA ARG A 53 2.05 14.21 -11.42
C ARG A 53 1.35 14.90 -10.25
N ASN A 54 0.03 14.74 -10.12
CA ASN A 54 -0.74 15.28 -9.00
C ASN A 54 -1.76 14.27 -8.45
N GLY A 55 -1.82 14.14 -7.13
CA GLY A 55 -2.80 13.31 -6.43
C GLY A 55 -2.17 12.43 -5.39
N SER A 56 -2.98 11.55 -4.81
CA SER A 56 -2.54 10.72 -3.68
C SER A 56 -2.70 9.23 -3.98
N VAL A 57 -1.93 8.41 -3.30
CA VAL A 57 -2.05 6.95 -3.26
C VAL A 57 -2.15 6.53 -1.81
N VAL A 58 -3.06 5.62 -1.53
CA VAL A 58 -3.21 5.01 -0.20
C VAL A 58 -2.60 3.60 -0.23
N ILE A 59 -1.75 3.30 0.76
CA ILE A 59 -0.90 2.11 0.78
C ILE A 59 -1.07 1.40 2.12
N GLY A 60 -1.72 0.25 2.09
CA GLY A 60 -1.80 -0.69 3.20
C GLY A 60 -0.80 -1.82 3.01
N SER A 61 -0.48 -2.55 4.07
CA SER A 61 0.45 -3.70 4.04
C SER A 61 0.15 -4.64 5.21
N ASP A 62 0.74 -5.83 5.20
CA ASP A 62 0.79 -6.74 6.36
C ASP A 62 -0.59 -6.91 6.99
N ALA A 63 -1.55 -7.27 6.14
CA ALA A 63 -2.95 -7.35 6.53
C ALA A 63 -3.30 -8.67 7.21
N HIS A 64 -2.53 -9.73 6.93
CA HIS A 64 -2.68 -11.08 7.49
C HIS A 64 -4.15 -11.45 7.69
N TYR A 65 -4.97 -11.35 6.63
CA TYR A 65 -6.41 -11.45 6.78
C TYR A 65 -6.81 -12.82 7.33
N SER A 66 -7.54 -12.79 8.44
CA SER A 66 -7.98 -13.97 9.18
C SER A 66 -9.51 -14.12 9.07
N PRO A 67 -10.04 -15.36 9.00
CA PRO A 67 -11.48 -15.61 8.89
C PRO A 67 -12.30 -14.95 10.01
N GLY A 68 -13.35 -14.22 9.62
CA GLY A 68 -14.28 -13.57 10.55
C GLY A 68 -13.73 -12.33 11.26
N LEU A 69 -12.50 -11.90 10.97
CA LEU A 69 -11.88 -10.72 11.58
C LEU A 69 -11.85 -9.53 10.63
N VAL A 70 -12.38 -8.40 11.10
CA VAL A 70 -12.29 -7.10 10.42
C VAL A 70 -11.66 -6.09 11.38
N THR A 71 -10.38 -5.80 11.17
CA THR A 71 -9.59 -4.93 12.06
C THR A 71 -10.03 -3.47 11.96
N THR A 72 -9.71 -2.68 12.99
CA THR A 72 -9.92 -1.22 12.97
C THR A 72 -9.13 -0.57 11.84
N ALA A 73 -7.89 -0.98 11.61
CA ALA A 73 -7.07 -0.43 10.53
C ALA A 73 -7.66 -0.72 9.14
N HIS A 74 -8.22 -1.92 8.90
CA HIS A 74 -8.91 -2.24 7.64
C HIS A 74 -10.16 -1.37 7.45
N LYS A 75 -11.00 -1.22 8.49
CA LYS A 75 -12.19 -0.34 8.43
C LYS A 75 -11.79 1.09 8.08
N ALA A 76 -10.76 1.60 8.76
CA ALA A 76 -10.20 2.93 8.51
C ALA A 76 -9.65 3.06 7.08
N PHE A 77 -9.01 2.02 6.55
CA PHE A 77 -8.49 1.99 5.18
C PHE A 77 -9.62 2.18 4.16
N CYS A 78 -10.69 1.38 4.28
CA CYS A 78 -11.87 1.50 3.42
C CYS A 78 -12.56 2.88 3.57
N ASN A 79 -12.67 3.39 4.79
CA ASN A 79 -13.29 4.71 5.05
C ASN A 79 -12.47 5.85 4.44
N VAL A 80 -11.13 5.84 4.60
CA VAL A 80 -10.25 6.85 3.98
C VAL A 80 -10.27 6.76 2.46
N ILE A 81 -10.33 5.55 1.89
CA ILE A 81 -10.50 5.39 0.43
C ILE A 81 -11.78 6.08 -0.04
N ALA A 82 -12.91 5.82 0.63
CA ALA A 82 -14.20 6.36 0.24
C ALA A 82 -14.27 7.89 0.44
N GLU A 83 -13.78 8.40 1.55
CA GLU A 83 -13.82 9.82 1.90
C GLU A 83 -12.93 10.67 0.97
N TYR A 84 -11.73 10.17 0.64
CA TYR A 84 -10.74 10.91 -0.16
C TYR A 84 -10.72 10.47 -1.63
N ALA A 85 -11.80 9.86 -2.11
CA ALA A 85 -11.87 9.28 -3.46
C ALA A 85 -11.59 10.29 -4.59
N GLY A 86 -11.84 11.59 -4.38
CA GLY A 86 -11.54 12.64 -5.35
C GLY A 86 -10.05 12.93 -5.54
N ASP A 87 -9.25 12.70 -4.50
CA ASP A 87 -7.79 12.95 -4.50
C ASP A 87 -6.99 11.68 -4.81
N LEU A 88 -7.51 10.53 -4.40
CA LEU A 88 -6.85 9.23 -4.55
C LEU A 88 -6.88 8.76 -6.01
N LYS A 89 -5.71 8.32 -6.48
CA LYS A 89 -5.50 7.84 -7.85
C LYS A 89 -5.36 6.33 -7.92
N ALA A 90 -4.86 5.71 -6.86
CA ALA A 90 -4.66 4.28 -6.75
C ALA A 90 -4.73 3.83 -5.29
N VAL A 91 -5.03 2.55 -5.11
CA VAL A 91 -4.94 1.82 -3.85
C VAL A 91 -3.90 0.73 -4.02
N ILE A 92 -2.98 0.63 -3.06
CA ILE A 92 -1.91 -0.35 -3.07
C ILE A 92 -1.96 -1.21 -1.80
N LEU A 93 -1.87 -2.53 -1.96
CA LEU A 93 -1.59 -3.47 -0.87
C LEU A 93 -0.17 -4.02 -1.00
N ASN A 94 0.73 -3.59 -0.13
CA ASN A 94 2.17 -3.85 -0.20
C ASN A 94 2.58 -5.20 0.40
N GLY A 95 1.87 -6.28 0.04
CA GLY A 95 2.20 -7.64 0.45
C GLY A 95 1.53 -8.09 1.75
N ASP A 96 1.77 -9.36 2.10
CA ASP A 96 1.28 -10.07 3.28
C ASP A 96 -0.21 -9.87 3.61
N ILE A 97 -1.04 -10.03 2.57
CA ILE A 97 -2.50 -10.08 2.69
C ILE A 97 -3.00 -11.44 3.23
N LEU A 98 -2.25 -12.50 2.96
CA LEU A 98 -2.47 -13.88 3.42
C LEU A 98 -1.40 -14.19 4.48
N ASP A 99 -1.72 -14.93 5.54
CA ASP A 99 -0.70 -15.42 6.47
C ASP A 99 -0.02 -16.72 5.99
N GLY A 100 -0.81 -17.70 5.55
CA GLY A 100 -0.31 -18.96 5.02
C GLY A 100 0.34 -19.84 6.09
N GLY A 101 -0.14 -19.81 7.34
CA GLY A 101 0.47 -20.52 8.46
C GLY A 101 0.60 -22.04 8.23
N ARG A 102 -0.39 -22.70 7.61
CA ARG A 102 -0.33 -24.15 7.29
C ARG A 102 0.66 -24.53 6.19
N ILE A 103 0.97 -23.59 5.31
CA ILE A 103 1.88 -23.78 4.18
C ILE A 103 3.24 -23.10 4.41
N SER A 104 3.47 -22.65 5.64
CA SER A 104 4.76 -22.13 6.08
C SER A 104 5.80 -23.25 6.15
N ARG A 105 7.06 -22.90 5.86
CA ARG A 105 8.22 -23.75 6.15
C ARG A 105 8.54 -23.81 7.64
N HIS A 106 8.07 -22.83 8.41
CA HIS A 106 8.29 -22.79 9.84
C HIS A 106 7.31 -23.75 10.53
N GLY A 107 7.82 -24.60 11.41
CA GLY A 107 7.01 -25.58 12.12
C GLY A 107 5.96 -24.92 13.02
N ARG A 108 4.85 -25.63 13.25
CA ARG A 108 3.82 -25.17 14.19
C ARG A 108 4.41 -25.07 15.60
N ILE A 109 4.08 -23.99 16.30
CA ILE A 109 4.46 -23.79 17.69
C ILE A 109 3.40 -24.45 18.57
N GLY A 110 3.82 -25.47 19.33
CA GLY A 110 2.92 -26.27 20.17
C GLY A 110 1.79 -26.91 19.37
N TRP A 111 0.56 -26.74 19.85
CA TRP A 111 -0.67 -27.28 19.24
C TRP A 111 -1.55 -26.19 18.62
N GLN A 112 -0.95 -25.06 18.22
CA GLN A 112 -1.70 -23.94 17.68
C GLN A 112 -2.60 -24.38 16.53
N LYS A 113 -3.90 -24.07 16.65
CA LYS A 113 -4.86 -24.27 15.58
C LYS A 113 -4.65 -23.15 14.56
N THR A 114 -4.47 -23.52 13.31
CA THR A 114 -4.32 -22.59 12.20
C THR A 114 -5.43 -22.84 11.20
N HIS A 115 -5.91 -21.79 10.56
CA HIS A 115 -6.94 -21.85 9.53
C HIS A 115 -6.47 -22.68 8.33
N SER A 116 -7.42 -23.22 7.57
CA SER A 116 -7.07 -23.87 6.31
C SER A 116 -6.70 -22.80 5.27
N VAL A 117 -5.93 -23.18 4.24
CA VAL A 117 -5.58 -22.26 3.14
C VAL A 117 -6.85 -21.73 2.46
N LYS A 118 -7.90 -22.56 2.37
CA LYS A 118 -9.20 -22.15 1.82
C LYS A 118 -9.84 -21.05 2.68
N ASP A 119 -9.91 -21.24 3.99
CA ASP A 119 -10.55 -20.26 4.88
C ASP A 119 -9.81 -18.92 4.84
N GLU A 120 -8.46 -18.95 4.88
CA GLU A 120 -7.66 -17.72 4.77
C GLU A 120 -7.83 -17.05 3.39
N LEU A 121 -7.88 -17.82 2.31
CA LEU A 121 -8.11 -17.28 0.96
C LEU A 121 -9.49 -16.63 0.82
N GLU A 122 -10.53 -17.23 1.40
CA GLU A 122 -11.87 -16.66 1.45
C GLU A 122 -11.89 -15.35 2.26
N ALA A 123 -11.18 -15.30 3.39
CA ALA A 123 -11.03 -14.07 4.18
C ALA A 123 -10.30 -12.97 3.39
N VAL A 124 -9.23 -13.33 2.66
CA VAL A 124 -8.51 -12.41 1.76
C VAL A 124 -9.46 -11.86 0.69
N GLN A 125 -10.22 -12.72 0.01
CA GLN A 125 -11.17 -12.30 -1.03
C GLN A 125 -12.27 -11.39 -0.48
N GLU A 126 -12.80 -11.70 0.70
CA GLU A 126 -13.82 -10.88 1.36
C GLU A 126 -13.31 -9.46 1.65
N ARG A 127 -12.14 -9.36 2.30
CA ARG A 127 -11.53 -8.08 2.68
C ARG A 127 -11.05 -7.28 1.47
N MET A 128 -10.51 -7.96 0.44
CA MET A 128 -10.14 -7.29 -0.80
C MET A 128 -11.36 -6.81 -1.59
N GLY A 129 -12.48 -7.55 -1.54
CA GLY A 129 -13.76 -7.12 -2.09
C GLY A 129 -14.33 -5.86 -1.42
N GLU A 130 -14.16 -5.71 -0.10
CA GLU A 130 -14.52 -4.49 0.62
C GLU A 130 -13.71 -3.28 0.13
N ILE A 131 -12.40 -3.47 -0.08
CA ILE A 131 -11.53 -2.44 -0.63
C ILE A 131 -11.91 -2.10 -2.07
N GLU A 132 -12.17 -3.11 -2.91
CA GLU A 132 -12.63 -2.93 -4.30
C GLU A 132 -13.91 -2.09 -4.37
N LYS A 133 -14.84 -2.33 -3.45
CA LYS A 133 -16.09 -1.57 -3.34
C LYS A 133 -15.83 -0.11 -2.97
N ALA A 134 -14.93 0.15 -2.01
CA ALA A 134 -14.55 1.50 -1.60
C ALA A 134 -13.79 2.24 -2.72
N ALA A 135 -12.92 1.53 -3.43
CA ALA A 135 -12.00 2.05 -4.43
C ALA A 135 -12.58 2.07 -5.86
N LYS A 136 -13.91 2.15 -6.00
CA LYS A 136 -14.57 2.03 -7.30
C LYS A 136 -14.01 3.02 -8.34
N GLY A 137 -13.49 2.50 -9.45
CA GLY A 137 -12.92 3.29 -10.53
C GLY A 137 -11.44 3.67 -10.34
N MET A 138 -10.82 3.30 -9.21
CA MET A 138 -9.39 3.47 -8.98
C MET A 138 -8.58 2.31 -9.54
N LYS A 139 -7.27 2.51 -9.64
CA LYS A 139 -6.33 1.44 -9.95
C LYS A 139 -5.99 0.67 -8.67
N LEU A 140 -6.09 -0.65 -8.73
CA LEU A 140 -5.77 -1.56 -7.64
C LEU A 140 -4.49 -2.30 -7.96
N LEU A 141 -3.45 -2.03 -7.19
CA LEU A 141 -2.16 -2.70 -7.33
C LEU A 141 -1.79 -3.40 -6.05
N ARG A 142 -0.96 -4.43 -6.16
CA ARG A 142 -0.37 -5.07 -5.00
C ARG A 142 1.06 -5.46 -5.27
N THR A 143 1.83 -5.60 -4.19
CA THR A 143 3.09 -6.33 -4.21
C THR A 143 2.91 -7.71 -3.60
N THR A 144 3.80 -8.63 -3.96
CA THR A 144 3.87 -9.96 -3.34
C THR A 144 4.81 -9.92 -2.13
N GLY A 145 4.28 -10.17 -0.94
CA GLY A 145 5.06 -10.27 0.31
C GLY A 145 5.51 -11.69 0.65
N ASN A 146 6.29 -11.85 1.73
CA ASN A 146 6.90 -13.13 2.06
C ASN A 146 5.92 -14.18 2.63
N HIS A 147 4.75 -13.78 3.12
CA HIS A 147 3.66 -14.71 3.43
C HIS A 147 2.87 -15.06 2.16
N CYS A 148 2.63 -14.09 1.28
CA CYS A 148 1.96 -14.31 0.00
C CYS A 148 2.67 -15.36 -0.87
N VAL A 149 4.00 -15.30 -0.99
CA VAL A 149 4.79 -16.26 -1.79
C VAL A 149 4.67 -17.70 -1.30
N ARG A 150 4.21 -17.95 -0.06
CA ARG A 150 4.07 -19.31 0.49
C ARG A 150 3.04 -20.12 -0.31
N PHE A 151 1.98 -19.47 -0.79
CA PHE A 151 0.96 -20.10 -1.63
C PHE A 151 1.60 -20.67 -2.89
N ASP A 152 2.23 -19.81 -3.68
CA ASP A 152 2.83 -20.16 -4.96
C ASP A 152 4.00 -21.14 -4.76
N THR A 153 4.88 -20.89 -3.77
CA THR A 153 6.06 -21.73 -3.50
C THR A 153 5.66 -23.15 -3.08
N LYS A 154 4.62 -23.31 -2.27
CA LYS A 154 4.16 -24.63 -1.84
C LYS A 154 3.63 -25.44 -3.02
N LEU A 155 2.87 -24.83 -3.91
CA LEU A 155 2.32 -25.49 -5.09
C LEU A 155 3.42 -25.81 -6.11
N ALA A 156 4.30 -24.86 -6.41
CA ALA A 156 5.43 -25.07 -7.32
C ALA A 156 6.34 -26.22 -6.87
N ALA A 157 6.55 -26.39 -5.55
CA ALA A 157 7.38 -27.47 -5.03
C ALA A 157 6.69 -28.84 -5.03
N MET A 158 5.36 -28.90 -4.91
CA MET A 158 4.62 -30.15 -4.73
C MET A 158 3.92 -30.64 -6.01
N ALA A 159 3.64 -29.74 -6.95
CA ALA A 159 2.90 -30.02 -8.17
C ALA A 159 3.36 -29.10 -9.32
N PRO A 160 4.67 -29.11 -9.69
CA PRO A 160 5.23 -28.23 -10.71
C PRO A 160 4.59 -28.43 -12.11
N GLU A 161 4.02 -29.60 -12.39
CA GLU A 161 3.36 -29.91 -13.66
C GLU A 161 2.11 -29.04 -13.93
N TYR A 162 1.61 -28.33 -12.91
CA TYR A 162 0.48 -27.42 -13.01
C TYR A 162 0.91 -25.94 -13.22
N GLU A 163 2.19 -25.69 -13.51
CA GLU A 163 2.69 -24.35 -13.82
C GLU A 163 1.86 -23.69 -14.94
N GLY A 164 1.43 -22.44 -14.69
CA GLY A 164 0.63 -21.65 -15.63
C GLY A 164 -0.86 -21.99 -15.69
N ILE A 165 -1.34 -22.98 -14.93
CA ILE A 165 -2.77 -23.30 -14.86
C ILE A 165 -3.48 -22.32 -13.90
N PRO A 166 -4.57 -21.65 -14.35
CA PRO A 166 -5.34 -20.75 -13.48
C PRO A 166 -5.85 -21.44 -12.21
N GLY A 167 -5.64 -20.77 -11.08
CA GLY A 167 -6.02 -21.23 -9.73
C GLY A 167 -4.83 -21.74 -8.91
N PHE A 168 -3.67 -21.95 -9.53
CA PHE A 168 -2.45 -22.43 -8.88
C PHE A 168 -1.49 -21.31 -8.45
N ALA A 169 -1.81 -20.04 -8.74
CA ALA A 169 -1.15 -18.88 -8.14
C ALA A 169 -2.13 -18.08 -7.28
N LEU A 170 -1.64 -17.45 -6.20
CA LEU A 170 -2.47 -16.58 -5.35
C LEU A 170 -3.11 -15.44 -6.15
N ALA A 171 -2.43 -14.96 -7.19
CA ALA A 171 -2.92 -13.89 -8.05
C ALA A 171 -4.18 -14.28 -8.86
N ASP A 172 -4.35 -15.56 -9.19
CA ASP A 172 -5.50 -16.05 -9.95
C ASP A 172 -6.82 -15.87 -9.18
N HIS A 173 -6.73 -15.80 -7.86
CA HIS A 173 -7.86 -15.62 -6.96
C HIS A 173 -8.23 -14.15 -6.72
N LEU A 174 -7.48 -13.21 -7.31
CA LEU A 174 -7.57 -11.76 -7.06
C LEU A 174 -7.59 -10.95 -8.37
N PRO A 175 -8.57 -11.20 -9.28
CA PRO A 175 -8.52 -10.72 -10.66
C PRO A 175 -8.55 -9.19 -10.82
N ALA A 176 -9.11 -8.47 -9.84
CA ALA A 176 -9.15 -7.00 -9.86
C ALA A 176 -7.77 -6.37 -9.61
N TRP A 177 -6.84 -7.11 -8.99
CA TRP A 177 -5.58 -6.58 -8.48
C TRP A 177 -4.42 -6.85 -9.42
N LYS A 178 -3.63 -5.81 -9.70
CA LYS A 178 -2.44 -5.92 -10.53
C LYS A 178 -1.23 -6.25 -9.66
N ASP A 179 -0.83 -7.51 -9.71
CA ASP A 179 0.25 -8.06 -8.88
C ASP A 179 1.64 -7.86 -9.50
N SER A 180 2.63 -7.69 -8.64
CA SER A 180 4.04 -7.52 -9.00
C SER A 180 4.94 -7.75 -7.78
N TYR A 181 6.26 -7.87 -7.94
CA TYR A 181 7.17 -7.85 -6.79
C TYR A 181 7.50 -6.43 -6.31
N ARG A 182 7.33 -5.44 -7.19
CA ARG A 182 7.68 -4.04 -6.95
C ARG A 182 6.78 -3.13 -7.78
N ILE A 183 6.46 -1.95 -7.23
CA ILE A 183 5.78 -0.89 -7.96
C ILE A 183 6.68 0.34 -7.96
N ASP A 184 6.99 0.85 -9.14
CA ASP A 184 7.71 2.10 -9.32
C ASP A 184 6.71 3.23 -9.56
N VAL A 185 6.80 4.28 -8.73
CA VAL A 185 6.02 5.50 -8.91
C VAL A 185 6.95 6.61 -9.40
N ASN A 186 6.65 7.14 -10.58
CA ASN A 186 7.53 8.06 -11.30
C ASN A 186 8.96 7.48 -11.43
N ALA A 187 9.97 8.36 -11.43
CA ALA A 187 11.37 7.97 -11.58
C ALA A 187 12.11 7.83 -10.23
N ASP A 188 11.44 8.07 -9.09
CA ASP A 188 12.13 8.27 -7.81
C ASP A 188 11.43 7.69 -6.58
N THR A 189 10.36 6.90 -6.75
CA THR A 189 9.71 6.20 -5.63
C THR A 189 9.56 4.72 -5.93
N VAL A 190 9.98 3.88 -4.98
CA VAL A 190 9.85 2.42 -5.04
C VAL A 190 8.95 1.95 -3.91
N ILE A 191 7.97 1.13 -4.25
CA ILE A 191 7.11 0.41 -3.31
C ILE A 191 7.42 -1.08 -3.46
N ILE A 192 7.86 -1.70 -2.38
CA ILE A 192 8.26 -3.10 -2.35
C ILE A 192 7.98 -3.64 -0.94
N HIS A 193 7.61 -4.90 -0.81
CA HIS A 193 7.18 -5.41 0.49
C HIS A 193 8.30 -5.31 1.56
N ALA A 194 9.52 -5.76 1.24
CA ALA A 194 10.66 -5.75 2.17
C ALA A 194 11.99 -5.50 1.45
N VAL A 195 12.94 -4.84 2.13
CA VAL A 195 14.34 -4.68 1.68
C VAL A 195 15.30 -4.87 2.87
N ALA A 196 15.46 -3.85 3.72
CA ALA A 196 16.15 -3.98 5.00
C ALA A 196 15.16 -4.29 6.13
N ASN A 197 15.65 -4.95 7.18
CA ASN A 197 14.87 -5.37 8.34
C ASN A 197 15.38 -4.72 9.64
N GLY A 198 14.57 -4.84 10.70
CA GLY A 198 14.91 -4.39 12.04
C GLY A 198 14.64 -2.90 12.31
N MET A 199 15.07 -2.42 13.48
CA MET A 199 14.68 -1.11 14.01
C MET A 199 15.12 0.09 13.13
N HIS A 200 16.14 -0.09 12.29
CA HIS A 200 16.64 0.95 11.39
C HIS A 200 16.27 0.69 9.93
N ALA A 201 15.28 -0.18 9.65
CA ALA A 201 14.88 -0.52 8.28
C ALA A 201 14.58 0.70 7.42
N ALA A 202 13.67 1.60 7.83
CA ALA A 202 13.37 2.83 7.10
C ALA A 202 14.62 3.66 6.76
N TYR A 203 15.47 3.94 7.75
CA TYR A 203 16.72 4.68 7.54
C TYR A 203 17.65 3.97 6.55
N ASN A 204 17.88 2.67 6.76
CA ASN A 204 18.75 1.87 5.89
C ASN A 204 18.22 1.81 4.46
N ASN A 205 16.89 1.70 4.29
CA ASN A 205 16.23 1.65 2.99
C ASN A 205 16.43 2.96 2.22
N VAL A 206 16.24 4.12 2.85
CA VAL A 206 16.42 5.40 2.15
C VAL A 206 17.89 5.73 1.85
N VAL A 207 18.80 5.38 2.77
CA VAL A 207 20.24 5.60 2.55
C VAL A 207 20.76 4.72 1.42
N LYS A 208 20.44 3.42 1.43
CA LYS A 208 20.90 2.46 0.42
C LYS A 208 20.11 2.55 -0.89
N GLY A 209 18.87 3.03 -0.82
CA GLY A 209 18.02 3.29 -1.99
C GLY A 209 18.58 4.35 -2.94
N SER A 210 19.67 5.03 -2.59
CA SER A 210 20.51 5.80 -3.53
C SER A 210 19.75 6.85 -4.35
N GLY A 211 18.93 7.67 -3.67
CA GLY A 211 18.18 8.76 -4.31
C GLY A 211 16.72 8.45 -4.62
N PHE A 212 16.21 7.31 -4.15
CA PHE A 212 14.79 6.96 -4.20
C PHE A 212 14.10 7.15 -2.84
N HIS A 213 12.81 7.49 -2.88
CA HIS A 213 11.91 7.18 -1.79
C HIS A 213 11.67 5.67 -1.77
N VAL A 214 11.78 5.04 -0.60
CA VAL A 214 11.62 3.58 -0.47
C VAL A 214 10.51 3.30 0.52
N VAL A 215 9.43 2.70 0.03
CA VAL A 215 8.21 2.38 0.78
C VAL A 215 8.15 0.87 1.01
N THR A 216 8.11 0.46 2.27
CA THR A 216 8.12 -0.94 2.71
C THR A 216 7.04 -1.26 3.72
N GLY A 217 6.65 -2.52 3.80
CA GLY A 217 5.86 -3.11 4.88
C GLY A 217 6.76 -3.96 5.76
N HIS A 218 6.36 -5.22 6.01
CA HIS A 218 7.12 -6.34 6.58
C HIS A 218 7.56 -6.20 8.04
N THR A 219 8.02 -5.02 8.46
CA THR A 219 8.42 -4.76 9.84
C THR A 219 7.22 -4.43 10.74
N HIS A 220 6.05 -4.23 10.14
CA HIS A 220 4.78 -3.80 10.76
C HIS A 220 4.88 -2.44 11.46
N ARG A 221 5.90 -1.64 11.14
CA ARG A 221 6.11 -0.33 11.76
C ARG A 221 5.54 0.78 10.92
N LEU A 222 5.06 1.83 11.57
CA LEU A 222 4.44 2.97 10.90
C LEU A 222 5.28 4.23 11.10
N GLN A 223 6.11 4.60 10.11
CA GLN A 223 6.95 5.79 10.20
C GLN A 223 7.50 6.28 8.85
N ALA A 224 8.00 7.51 8.83
CA ALA A 224 8.83 8.05 7.76
C ALA A 224 10.17 8.54 8.34
N VAL A 225 11.26 8.14 7.70
CA VAL A 225 12.61 8.65 7.99
C VAL A 225 13.09 9.47 6.82
N GLN A 226 13.40 10.74 7.07
CA GLN A 226 13.93 11.65 6.07
C GLN A 226 15.45 11.48 5.95
N PHE A 227 15.96 11.46 4.73
CA PHE A 227 17.40 11.45 4.47
C PHE A 227 17.74 12.35 3.29
N ARG A 228 18.72 13.22 3.50
CA ARG A 228 19.29 14.09 2.46
C ARG A 228 20.77 13.81 2.38
N GLY A 229 21.17 13.10 1.33
CA GLY A 229 22.57 13.01 0.91
C GLY A 229 22.96 14.24 0.09
N PHE A 230 23.81 14.06 -0.92
CA PHE A 230 24.19 15.13 -1.85
C PHE A 230 23.08 15.52 -2.86
N GLY A 231 21.98 14.77 -2.89
CA GLY A 231 20.86 14.97 -3.82
C GLY A 231 19.59 15.55 -3.18
N LYS A 232 18.44 15.18 -3.76
CA LYS A 232 17.11 15.53 -3.25
C LYS A 232 16.83 14.88 -1.89
N LEU A 233 15.91 15.45 -1.13
CA LEU A 233 15.38 14.85 0.09
C LEU A 233 14.58 13.60 -0.27
N ARG A 234 14.87 12.49 0.38
CA ARG A 234 14.13 11.23 0.20
C ARG A 234 13.62 10.70 1.53
N TYR A 235 12.68 9.76 1.43
CA TYR A 235 12.02 9.16 2.58
C TYR A 235 12.16 7.65 2.55
N GLY A 236 12.48 7.07 3.70
CA GLY A 236 12.28 5.66 3.99
C GLY A 236 10.97 5.53 4.75
N ILE A 237 10.00 4.84 4.18
CA ILE A 237 8.61 4.84 4.65
C ILE A 237 8.25 3.41 5.02
N GLU A 238 7.83 3.20 6.25
CA GLU A 238 7.24 1.94 6.70
C GLU A 238 5.73 2.16 6.90
N THR A 239 4.91 1.34 6.25
CA THR A 239 3.46 1.56 6.12
C THR A 239 2.63 1.03 7.28
N GLY A 240 3.25 0.47 8.32
CA GLY A 240 2.54 -0.25 9.39
C GLY A 240 1.93 -1.55 8.90
N MET A 241 0.92 -2.02 9.63
CA MET A 241 0.15 -3.24 9.33
C MET A 241 -1.36 -2.93 9.31
N LEU A 242 -2.10 -3.53 8.38
CA LEU A 242 -3.57 -3.50 8.44
C LEU A 242 -4.11 -4.54 9.44
N ALA A 243 -3.30 -5.52 9.83
CA ALA A 243 -3.63 -6.46 10.89
C ALA A 243 -3.68 -5.77 12.27
N ASP A 244 -4.21 -6.51 13.24
CA ASP A 244 -4.18 -6.15 14.67
C ASP A 244 -3.04 -6.91 15.35
N PRO A 245 -2.15 -6.26 16.13
CA PRO A 245 -1.00 -6.91 16.75
C PRO A 245 -1.36 -8.06 17.70
N GLU A 246 -2.60 -8.10 18.20
CA GLU A 246 -3.09 -9.13 19.12
C GLU A 246 -3.71 -10.34 18.41
N GLN A 247 -3.61 -10.44 17.08
CA GLN A 247 -4.12 -11.58 16.32
C GLN A 247 -3.38 -12.90 16.62
N ASP A 248 -4.13 -14.00 16.51
CA ASP A 248 -3.62 -15.36 16.73
C ASP A 248 -2.46 -15.71 15.78
N GLU A 249 -2.45 -15.14 14.58
CA GLU A 249 -1.38 -15.27 13.57
C GLU A 249 -0.01 -14.85 14.12
N PHE A 250 0.03 -13.98 15.14
CA PHE A 250 1.26 -13.46 15.74
C PHE A 250 1.71 -14.17 17.01
N HIS A 251 1.09 -15.30 17.38
CA HIS A 251 1.49 -16.08 18.56
C HIS A 251 2.96 -16.54 18.56
N TYR A 252 3.63 -16.55 17.41
CA TYR A 252 5.08 -16.80 17.32
C TYR A 252 5.94 -15.74 18.02
N LEU A 253 5.36 -14.60 18.41
CA LEU A 253 6.01 -13.64 19.29
C LEU A 253 6.30 -14.21 20.68
N THR A 254 5.61 -15.28 21.08
CA THR A 254 5.79 -15.99 22.36
C THR A 254 5.78 -15.02 23.55
N GLY A 255 4.80 -14.10 23.57
CA GLY A 255 4.63 -13.10 24.64
C GLY A 255 5.54 -11.88 24.57
N ARG A 256 6.33 -11.70 23.50
CA ARG A 256 7.07 -10.45 23.29
C ARG A 256 6.17 -9.37 22.73
N ASN A 257 6.24 -8.17 23.29
CA ASN A 257 5.65 -6.98 22.68
C ASN A 257 6.57 -6.49 21.56
N ALA A 258 6.08 -6.57 20.34
CA ALA A 258 6.78 -6.01 19.19
C ALA A 258 6.48 -4.50 19.08
N ASN A 259 7.45 -3.73 18.57
CA ASN A 259 7.25 -2.33 18.27
C ASN A 259 6.52 -2.18 16.93
N TRP A 260 5.26 -2.64 16.88
CA TRP A 260 4.41 -2.63 15.70
C TRP A 260 3.31 -1.59 15.83
N GLN A 261 2.78 -1.14 14.70
CA GLN A 261 1.73 -0.13 14.66
C GLN A 261 0.71 -0.47 13.57
N SER A 262 -0.53 -0.71 13.98
CA SER A 262 -1.65 -0.85 13.04
C SER A 262 -1.97 0.49 12.38
N GLY A 263 -2.04 0.49 11.05
CA GLY A 263 -2.20 1.69 10.26
C GLY A 263 -1.82 1.50 8.80
N PHE A 264 -1.72 2.62 8.09
CA PHE A 264 -1.35 2.67 6.68
C PHE A 264 -0.83 4.06 6.29
N ALA A 265 -0.20 4.15 5.12
CA ALA A 265 0.34 5.40 4.60
C ALA A 265 -0.56 6.00 3.51
N VAL A 266 -0.59 7.33 3.44
CA VAL A 266 -1.13 8.11 2.33
C VAL A 266 -0.03 8.99 1.77
N LEU A 267 0.35 8.75 0.51
CA LEU A 267 1.43 9.44 -0.18
C LEU A 267 0.85 10.39 -1.21
N THR A 268 1.30 11.65 -1.18
CA THR A 268 0.74 12.70 -2.04
C THR A 268 1.84 13.31 -2.91
N TRP A 269 1.61 13.32 -4.23
CA TRP A 269 2.46 14.00 -5.20
C TRP A 269 1.86 15.33 -5.61
N ARG A 270 2.73 16.34 -5.75
CA ARG A 270 2.41 17.64 -6.34
C ARG A 270 3.49 17.98 -7.35
N ASP A 271 3.08 18.23 -8.59
CA ASP A 271 3.98 18.53 -9.71
C ASP A 271 5.12 17.49 -9.88
N GLY A 272 4.80 16.22 -9.63
CA GLY A 272 5.71 15.09 -9.74
C GLY A 272 6.59 14.83 -8.51
N GLU A 273 6.59 15.70 -7.51
CA GLU A 273 7.37 15.56 -6.28
C GLU A 273 6.54 14.98 -5.14
N LEU A 274 7.08 13.99 -4.43
CA LEU A 274 6.44 13.41 -3.25
C LEU A 274 6.56 14.36 -2.05
N LEU A 275 5.41 14.72 -1.46
CA LEU A 275 5.34 15.48 -0.22
C LEU A 275 5.64 14.61 1.00
N TYR A 276 5.65 15.22 2.19
CA TYR A 276 5.85 14.47 3.43
C TYR A 276 4.76 13.38 3.59
N PRO A 277 5.14 12.13 3.87
CA PRO A 277 4.19 11.03 4.04
C PRO A 277 3.21 11.28 5.19
N GLU A 278 1.93 10.97 4.95
CA GLU A 278 0.89 11.03 5.97
C GLU A 278 0.49 9.62 6.39
N PHE A 279 0.03 9.46 7.62
CA PHE A 279 -0.30 8.15 8.19
C PHE A 279 -1.66 8.15 8.84
N CYS A 280 -2.41 7.09 8.62
CA CYS A 280 -3.54 6.71 9.46
C CYS A 280 -3.05 5.68 10.47
N ALA A 281 -3.35 5.88 11.75
CA ALA A 281 -2.89 5.00 12.82
C ALA A 281 -4.03 4.63 13.75
N VAL A 282 -4.09 3.36 14.15
CA VAL A 282 -4.87 2.92 15.30
C VAL A 282 -4.13 3.34 16.57
N ARG A 283 -4.85 3.90 17.53
CA ARG A 283 -4.29 4.38 18.80
C ARG A 283 -4.72 3.47 19.94
N ASP A 284 -4.14 3.69 21.12
CA ASP A 284 -4.37 2.87 22.32
C ASP A 284 -5.84 2.83 22.77
N ASP A 285 -6.67 3.76 22.32
CA ASP A 285 -8.12 3.76 22.55
C ASP A 285 -8.92 2.91 21.55
N GLY A 286 -8.22 2.13 20.70
CA GLY A 286 -8.79 1.21 19.73
C GLY A 286 -9.37 1.87 18.49
N LYS A 287 -9.23 3.18 18.33
CA LYS A 287 -9.78 3.96 17.20
C LYS A 287 -8.69 4.34 16.21
N ALA A 288 -9.07 4.52 14.95
CA ALA A 288 -8.15 4.96 13.91
C ALA A 288 -8.30 6.46 13.63
N TYR A 289 -7.16 7.12 13.46
CA TYR A 289 -7.10 8.55 13.21
C TYR A 289 -6.28 8.88 11.97
N PHE A 290 -6.80 9.77 11.13
CA PHE A 290 -6.12 10.33 9.96
C PHE A 290 -6.35 11.84 9.94
N ARG A 291 -5.28 12.64 9.77
CA ARG A 291 -5.33 14.11 9.75
C ARG A 291 -6.08 14.74 10.94
N GLY A 292 -5.95 14.14 12.12
CA GLY A 292 -6.61 14.60 13.35
C GLY A 292 -8.09 14.24 13.47
N GLN A 293 -8.66 13.52 12.50
CA GLN A 293 -10.04 13.06 12.51
C GLN A 293 -10.11 11.56 12.78
N ARG A 294 -11.16 11.13 13.51
CA ARG A 294 -11.45 9.72 13.70
C ARG A 294 -12.08 9.16 12.42
N VAL A 295 -11.52 8.06 11.91
CA VAL A 295 -11.96 7.39 10.69
C VAL A 295 -12.43 5.95 10.90
N ALA A 296 -12.22 5.37 12.10
CA ALA A 296 -12.86 4.13 12.57
C ALA A 296 -12.95 4.12 14.10
#